data_AF-X1JKJ4-F1
#
_entry.id   AF-X1JKJ4-F1
#
_cell.length_a   1.000
_cell.length_b   1.000
_cell.length_c   1.000
_cell.angle_alpha   90.00
_cell.angle_beta   90.00
_cell.angle_gamma   90.00
#
_symmetry.space_group_name_H-M   'P 1'
#
loop_
_entity.id
_entity.type
_entity.pdbx_description
1 polymer ?
#
loop_
_entity_poly.entity_id
_entity_poly.type
_entity_poly.pdbx_seq_one_letter_code
_entity_poly.pdbx_strand_id
1 'polypeptide(L)'
;MAVREAFTPAIAKKFGQYEDFPPDFEKYAGMKGLSKEWAERYWAAHWSLPSPSQGYDMLHRGIIDNKELFMLMKALDIMPFWRDKLMQMSYHLLTRVDIRRMYKAGVLTEAEVYESYLQV
;
A
#
# COMPACT_ATOMS: atom_id res chain seq x y z
N MET A 1 -3.07 17.16 -8.68
CA MET A 1 -4.48 17.21 -8.20
C MET A 1 -5.31 16.08 -8.80
N ALA A 2 -4.84 14.83 -8.67
CA ALA A 2 -5.54 13.62 -9.13
C ALA A 2 -4.95 12.37 -8.45
N VAL A 3 -4.63 12.52 -7.17
CA VAL A 3 -3.88 11.53 -6.38
C VAL A 3 -4.83 10.83 -5.41
N ARG A 4 -4.40 9.69 -4.87
CA ARG A 4 -5.13 8.97 -3.82
C ARG A 4 -6.57 8.61 -4.22
N GLU A 5 -6.82 8.32 -5.49
CA GLU A 5 -8.13 7.84 -5.96
C GLU A 5 -9.32 8.80 -5.68
N ALA A 6 -9.06 10.11 -5.53
CA ALA A 6 -10.10 11.13 -5.30
C ALA A 6 -11.14 11.23 -6.44
N PHE A 7 -10.86 10.63 -7.60
CA PHE A 7 -11.77 10.53 -8.75
C PHE A 7 -12.41 9.16 -8.93
N THR A 8 -12.21 8.23 -8.00
CA THR A 8 -12.80 6.89 -8.01
C THR A 8 -13.78 6.78 -6.83
N PRO A 9 -15.08 7.13 -6.99
CA PRO A 9 -16.02 7.27 -5.86
C PRO A 9 -16.11 6.04 -4.95
N ALA A 10 -16.03 4.84 -5.54
CA ALA A 10 -16.06 3.59 -4.78
C ALA A 10 -14.85 3.44 -3.85
N ILE A 11 -13.65 3.82 -4.32
CA ILE A 11 -12.42 3.75 -3.52
C ILE A 11 -12.38 4.87 -2.49
N ALA A 12 -12.71 6.10 -2.90
CA ALA A 12 -12.78 7.24 -1.99
C ALA A 12 -13.74 6.99 -0.82
N LYS A 13 -14.90 6.37 -1.10
CA LYS A 13 -15.85 5.92 -0.07
C LYS A 13 -15.27 4.81 0.81
N LYS A 14 -14.63 3.78 0.22
CA LYS A 14 -13.98 2.70 1.01
C LYS A 14 -12.94 3.27 1.98
N PHE A 15 -12.23 4.32 1.57
CA PHE A 15 -11.15 4.93 2.35
C PHE A 15 -11.62 6.00 3.34
N GLY A 16 -12.92 6.32 3.40
CA GLY A 16 -13.42 7.40 4.25
C GLY A 16 -12.88 8.78 3.86
N GLN A 17 -12.51 8.98 2.58
CA GLN A 17 -11.75 10.18 2.18
C GLN A 17 -12.47 11.51 2.35
N TYR A 18 -13.80 11.48 2.42
CA TYR A 18 -14.65 12.65 2.62
C TYR A 18 -15.07 12.81 4.10
N GLU A 19 -14.61 11.94 4.99
CA GLU A 19 -14.81 12.08 6.43
C GLU A 19 -14.11 13.33 6.94
N ASP A 20 -14.65 13.91 8.02
CA ASP A 20 -14.15 15.12 8.68
C ASP A 20 -14.03 16.37 7.79
N PHE A 21 -14.72 16.41 6.65
CA PHE A 21 -14.73 17.57 5.75
C PHE A 21 -15.28 18.84 6.44
N PRO A 22 -14.45 19.87 6.72
CA PRO A 22 -14.89 21.02 7.51
C PRO A 22 -15.74 22.00 6.68
N PRO A 23 -16.88 22.49 7.18
CA PRO A 23 -17.68 23.51 6.49
C PRO A 23 -16.89 24.79 6.18
N ASP A 24 -15.95 25.18 7.06
CA ASP A 24 -15.07 26.31 6.83
C ASP A 24 -14.13 26.09 5.64
N PHE A 25 -13.67 24.85 5.42
CA PHE A 25 -12.86 24.54 4.25
C PHE A 25 -13.64 24.79 2.96
N GLU A 26 -14.91 24.36 2.88
CA GLU A 26 -15.80 24.66 1.75
C GLU A 26 -15.93 26.17 1.53
N LYS A 27 -16.21 26.93 2.59
CA LYS A 27 -16.36 28.39 2.55
C LYS A 27 -15.11 29.09 2.00
N TYR A 28 -13.94 28.79 2.56
CA TYR A 28 -12.70 29.46 2.16
C TYR A 28 -12.18 28.96 0.80
N ALA A 29 -12.43 27.70 0.43
CA ALA A 29 -12.18 27.20 -0.90
C ALA A 29 -13.05 27.91 -1.95
N GLY A 30 -14.33 28.14 -1.63
CA GLY A 30 -15.25 28.92 -2.46
C GLY A 30 -14.79 30.35 -2.71
N MET A 31 -14.27 31.03 -1.67
CA MET A 31 -13.68 32.37 -1.81
C MET A 31 -12.46 32.39 -2.75
N LYS A 32 -11.77 31.25 -2.90
CA LYS A 32 -10.66 31.05 -3.86
C LYS A 32 -11.12 30.58 -5.24
N GLY A 33 -12.43 30.51 -5.49
CA GLY A 33 -13.01 30.11 -6.77
C GLY A 33 -13.13 28.60 -6.98
N LEU A 34 -12.99 27.78 -5.93
CA LEU A 34 -13.23 26.35 -6.03
C LEU A 34 -14.71 26.03 -5.82
N SER A 35 -15.26 25.13 -6.65
CA SER A 35 -16.57 24.54 -6.36
C SER A 35 -16.49 23.62 -5.14
N LYS A 36 -17.64 23.33 -4.52
CA LYS A 36 -17.74 22.33 -3.45
C LYS A 36 -17.12 20.99 -3.85
N GLU A 37 -17.45 20.50 -5.05
CA GLU A 37 -16.92 19.25 -5.59
C GLU A 37 -15.39 19.25 -5.66
N TRP A 38 -14.79 20.37 -6.09
CA TRP A 38 -13.33 20.49 -6.09
C TRP A 38 -12.76 20.54 -4.68
N ALA A 39 -13.39 21.28 -3.76
CA ALA A 39 -13.00 21.32 -2.36
C ALA A 39 -13.00 19.91 -1.72
N GLU A 40 -14.05 19.13 -1.94
CA GLU A 40 -14.14 17.73 -1.47
C GLU A 40 -13.03 16.85 -2.05
N ARG A 41 -12.67 17.03 -3.33
CA ARG A 41 -11.55 16.29 -3.94
C ARG A 41 -10.19 16.70 -3.40
N TYR A 42 -9.99 17.99 -3.11
CA TYR A 42 -8.76 18.45 -2.44
C TYR A 42 -8.64 17.82 -1.06
N TRP A 43 -9.76 17.76 -0.33
CA TRP A 43 -9.82 17.06 0.94
C TRP A 43 -9.52 15.57 0.77
N ALA A 44 -10.19 14.87 -0.13
CA ALA A 44 -9.89 13.45 -0.37
C ALA A 44 -8.41 13.17 -0.68
N ALA A 45 -7.74 14.09 -1.38
CA ALA A 45 -6.33 14.00 -1.73
C ALA A 45 -5.36 14.47 -0.62
N HIS A 46 -5.82 14.95 0.54
CA HIS A 46 -4.98 15.52 1.59
C HIS A 46 -4.39 14.47 2.55
N TRP A 47 -5.07 13.33 2.69
CA TRP A 47 -4.72 12.31 3.68
C TRP A 47 -3.31 11.75 3.49
N SER A 48 -2.65 11.48 4.62
CA SER A 48 -1.42 10.69 4.65
C SER A 48 -1.78 9.21 4.68
N LEU A 49 -1.26 8.44 3.72
CA LEU A 49 -1.51 7.00 3.64
C LEU A 49 -0.35 6.22 4.29
N PRO A 50 -0.59 4.97 4.74
CA PRO A 50 0.48 4.09 5.19
C PRO A 50 1.56 3.91 4.11
N SER A 51 2.82 3.77 4.53
CA SER A 51 3.93 3.46 3.61
C SER A 51 3.83 2.02 3.08
N PRO A 52 4.52 1.68 1.97
CA PRO A 52 4.60 0.30 1.50
C PRO A 52 5.11 -0.67 2.56
N SER A 53 6.10 -0.26 3.37
CA SER A 53 6.62 -1.07 4.48
C SER A 53 5.56 -1.35 5.55
N GLN A 54 4.77 -0.34 5.93
CA GLN A 54 3.62 -0.56 6.83
C GLN A 54 2.58 -1.49 6.18
N GLY A 55 2.39 -1.40 4.86
CA GLY A 55 1.59 -2.33 4.08
C GLY A 55 2.07 -3.78 4.19
N TYR A 56 3.38 -4.02 4.07
CA TYR A 56 3.98 -5.36 4.25
C TYR A 56 3.79 -5.88 5.67
N ASP A 57 3.99 -5.04 6.68
CA ASP A 57 3.75 -5.43 8.08
C ASP A 57 2.28 -5.81 8.31
N MET A 58 1.34 -5.04 7.75
CA MET A 58 -0.09 -5.37 7.82
C MET A 58 -0.41 -6.69 7.12
N LEU A 59 0.17 -6.94 5.94
CA LEU A 59 -0.01 -8.19 5.20
C LEU A 59 0.51 -9.39 6.01
N HIS A 60 1.74 -9.32 6.52
CA HIS A 60 2.36 -10.39 7.29
C HIS A 60 1.67 -10.67 8.62
N ARG A 61 0.97 -9.69 9.18
CA ARG A 61 0.15 -9.84 10.38
C ARG A 61 -1.27 -10.34 10.08
N GLY A 62 -1.62 -10.54 8.80
CA GLY A 62 -2.96 -10.96 8.37
C GLY A 62 -4.04 -9.89 8.58
N ILE A 63 -3.65 -8.62 8.70
CA ILE A 63 -4.57 -7.48 8.86
C ILE A 63 -5.21 -7.10 7.52
N ILE A 64 -4.43 -7.22 6.44
CA ILE A 64 -4.87 -6.97 5.06
C ILE A 64 -4.49 -8.14 4.16
N ASP A 65 -5.15 -8.26 3.01
CA ASP A 65 -4.78 -9.21 1.98
C ASP A 65 -3.93 -8.58 0.85
N ASN A 66 -3.50 -9.40 -0.12
CA ASN A 66 -2.74 -8.94 -1.28
C ASN A 66 -3.49 -7.92 -2.14
N LYS A 67 -4.83 -7.99 -2.21
CA LYS A 67 -5.64 -7.05 -3.00
C LYS A 67 -5.66 -5.69 -2.34
N GLU A 68 -5.74 -5.66 -1.02
CA GLU A 68 -5.68 -4.44 -0.21
C GLU A 68 -4.29 -3.82 -0.22
N LEU A 69 -3.23 -4.63 -0.16
CA LEU A 69 -1.86 -4.13 -0.35
C LEU A 69 -1.68 -3.49 -1.74
N PHE A 70 -2.17 -4.14 -2.79
CA PHE A 70 -2.13 -3.59 -4.15
C PHE A 70 -2.94 -2.28 -4.26
N MET A 71 -4.11 -2.23 -3.61
CA MET A 71 -4.95 -1.03 -3.56
C MET A 71 -4.25 0.13 -2.83
N LEU A 72 -3.56 -0.14 -1.72
CA LEU A 72 -2.74 0.84 -1.01
C LEU A 72 -1.65 1.39 -1.94
N MET A 73 -0.90 0.52 -2.62
CA MET A 73 0.14 0.96 -3.57
C MET A 73 -0.42 1.81 -4.71
N LYS A 74 -1.63 1.49 -5.19
CA LYS A 74 -2.31 2.32 -6.19
C LYS A 74 -2.65 3.70 -5.64
N ALA A 75 -3.22 3.78 -4.44
CA ALA A 75 -3.59 5.04 -3.81
C ALA A 75 -2.39 5.88 -3.36
N LEU A 76 -1.23 5.27 -3.14
CA LEU A 76 0.05 5.96 -2.97
C LEU A 76 0.60 6.56 -4.29
N ASP A 77 -0.11 6.40 -5.40
CA ASP A 77 0.31 6.79 -6.75
C ASP A 77 1.64 6.16 -7.19
N ILE A 78 1.90 4.93 -6.71
CA ILE A 78 3.02 4.14 -7.19
C ILE A 78 2.73 3.71 -8.63
N MET A 79 3.66 4.04 -9.54
CA MET A 79 3.53 3.71 -10.95
C MET A 79 3.28 2.20 -11.15
N PRO A 80 2.39 1.80 -12.08
CA PRO A 80 2.09 0.40 -12.33
C PRO A 80 3.32 -0.49 -12.53
N PHE A 81 4.35 0.02 -13.22
CA PHE A 81 5.62 -0.67 -13.43
C PHE A 81 6.31 -1.13 -12.14
N TRP A 82 6.26 -0.32 -11.08
CA TRP A 82 6.89 -0.62 -9.81
C TRP A 82 5.98 -1.41 -8.87
N ARG A 83 4.66 -1.29 -9.04
CA ARG A 83 3.68 -1.90 -8.14
C ARG A 83 3.83 -3.43 -8.09
N ASP A 84 3.92 -4.09 -9.25
CA ASP A 84 4.05 -5.54 -9.30
C ASP A 84 5.37 -6.01 -8.67
N LYS A 85 6.44 -5.23 -8.81
CA LYS A 85 7.75 -5.53 -8.19
C LYS A 85 7.69 -5.39 -6.68
N LEU A 86 7.04 -4.34 -6.19
CA LEU A 86 6.82 -4.14 -4.76
C LEU A 86 5.87 -5.18 -4.17
N MET A 87 4.90 -5.69 -4.93
CA MET A 87 4.07 -6.83 -4.52
C MET A 87 4.89 -8.11 -4.38
N GLN A 88 5.81 -8.39 -5.30
CA GLN A 88 6.71 -9.56 -5.19
C GLN A 88 7.64 -9.45 -3.98
N MET A 89 8.12 -8.23 -3.68
CA MET A 89 8.93 -7.94 -2.50
C MET A 89 8.16 -8.03 -1.18
N SER A 90 6.84 -8.25 -1.22
CA SER A 90 6.03 -8.29 0.01
C SER A 90 6.50 -9.36 0.98
N TYR A 91 7.03 -10.49 0.50
CA TYR A 91 7.62 -11.55 1.32
C TYR A 91 9.14 -11.51 1.27
N HIS A 92 9.77 -11.75 2.43
CA HIS A 92 11.22 -11.86 2.52
C HIS A 92 11.70 -13.24 2.07
N LEU A 93 12.87 -13.25 1.41
CA LEU A 93 13.62 -14.48 1.19
C LEU A 93 14.07 -15.08 2.54
N LEU A 94 14.25 -16.40 2.57
CA LEU A 94 14.71 -17.10 3.76
C LEU A 94 16.08 -16.57 4.17
N THR A 95 16.24 -16.23 5.44
CA THR A 95 17.55 -15.82 5.94
C THR A 95 18.50 -17.01 5.96
N ARG A 96 19.82 -16.76 5.94
CA ARG A 96 20.83 -17.83 6.10
C ARG A 96 20.59 -18.68 7.35
N VAL A 97 20.08 -18.06 8.42
CA VAL A 97 19.77 -18.75 9.68
C VAL A 97 18.55 -19.66 9.51
N ASP A 98 17.52 -19.22 8.80
CA ASP A 98 16.32 -20.01 8.53
C ASP A 98 16.64 -21.18 7.61
N ILE A 99 17.38 -20.95 6.52
CA ILE A 99 17.87 -22.00 5.61
C ILE A 99 18.62 -23.09 6.40
N ARG A 100 19.56 -22.69 7.27
CA ARG A 100 20.32 -23.64 8.11
C ARG A 100 19.42 -24.42 9.07
N ARG A 101 18.47 -23.76 9.72
CA ARG A 101 17.53 -24.40 10.66
C ARG A 101 16.62 -25.39 9.93
N MET A 102 16.10 -25.00 8.76
CA MET A 102 15.24 -25.84 7.92
C MET A 102 15.98 -27.05 7.39
N TYR A 103 17.23 -26.91 6.94
CA TYR A 103 18.07 -28.05 6.56
C TYR A 103 18.31 -29.00 7.74
N LYS A 104 18.67 -28.48 8.91
CA LYS A 104 18.86 -29.32 10.12
C LYS A 104 17.58 -30.06 10.53
N ALA A 105 16.42 -29.43 10.31
CA ALA A 105 15.11 -30.04 10.57
C ALA A 105 14.67 -31.02 9.48
N GLY A 106 15.44 -31.21 8.41
CA GLY A 106 15.10 -32.07 7.28
C GLY A 106 13.99 -31.51 6.37
N VAL A 107 13.68 -30.21 6.49
CA VAL A 107 12.68 -29.52 5.66
C VAL A 107 13.25 -29.17 4.29
N LEU A 108 14.54 -28.84 4.23
CA LEU A 108 15.26 -28.59 2.98
C LEU A 108 16.29 -29.68 2.72
N THR A 109 16.45 -30.06 1.46
CA THR A 109 17.54 -30.86 0.94
C THR A 109 18.80 -30.01 0.72
N GLU A 110 19.95 -30.65 0.52
CA GLU A 110 21.21 -29.94 0.23
C GLU A 110 21.13 -29.12 -1.07
N ALA A 111 20.43 -29.63 -2.09
CA ALA A 111 20.18 -28.91 -3.33
C ALA A 111 19.32 -27.65 -3.09
N GLU A 112 18.24 -27.76 -2.31
CA GLU A 112 17.40 -26.60 -1.99
C GLU A 112 18.11 -25.55 -1.12
N VAL A 113 19.06 -25.97 -0.27
CA VAL A 113 19.96 -25.06 0.45
C VAL A 113 20.83 -24.28 -0.53
N TYR A 114 21.43 -24.95 -1.52
CA TYR A 114 22.24 -24.30 -2.54
C TYR A 114 21.41 -23.28 -3.35
N GLU A 115 20.23 -23.67 -3.84
CA GLU A 115 19.33 -22.78 -4.57
C GLU A 115 18.90 -21.57 -3.74
N SER A 116 18.57 -21.78 -2.46
CA SER A 116 18.19 -20.70 -1.54
C SER A 116 19.32 -19.67 -1.33
N TYR A 117 20.59 -20.08 -1.44
CA TYR A 117 21.73 -19.16 -1.38
C TYR A 117 21.99 -18.42 -2.71
N LEU A 118 21.49 -18.91 -3.84
CA LEU A 118 21.61 -18.23 -5.13
C LEU A 118 20.55 -17.14 -5.35
N GLN A 119 19.46 -17.18 -4.58
CA GLN A 119 18.37 -16.20 -4.66
C GLN A 119 18.69 -14.86 -3.99
N VAL A 120 19.91 -14.69 -3.44
CA VAL A 120 20.37 -13.53 -2.66
C VAL A 120 20.62 -12.30 -3.53
#